data_AF-A0A529QQN5-F1
#
_entry.id   AF-A0A529QQN5-F1
#
_cell.length_a   1.000
_cell.length_b   1.000
_cell.length_c   1.000
_cell.angle_alpha   90.00
_cell.angle_beta   90.00
_cell.angle_gamma   90.00
#
_symmetry.space_group_name_H-M   'P 1'
#
loop_
_entity.id
_entity.type
_entity.pdbx_description
1 polymer ?
#
loop_
_entity_poly.entity_id
_entity_poly.type
_entity_poly.pdbx_seq_one_letter_code
_entity_poly.pdbx_strand_id
1 'polypeptide(L)'
;MEFGQRLAAPASGHGAAELGDLPEWNLADLYSGMEAPELKRDIAKAASDAIAFETRWKGTLAAEAGRGGAGRLGEALQTYEALEELIGRIVSYAGLVYAGNTADPQRAKLYGDVQEKMTDASAHLLFFALELNLIDDAAIESALAADKAFGHYRPWVLDLRKDKPYQL
;
A
#
# COMPACT_ATOMS: atom_id res chain seq x y z
N MET A 1 -54.99 -28.59 13.59
CA MET A 1 -54.14 -28.18 12.45
C MET A 1 -54.47 -26.71 12.20
N GLU A 2 -53.85 -25.72 12.87
CA GLU A 2 -52.48 -25.18 12.63
C GLU A 2 -52.30 -24.79 11.14
N PHE A 3 -51.94 -23.59 10.65
CA PHE A 3 -51.34 -22.30 11.07
C PHE A 3 -51.94 -21.21 10.13
N GLY A 4 -51.83 -19.88 10.29
CA GLY A 4 -50.88 -19.07 11.03
C GLY A 4 -51.39 -17.64 11.18
N GLN A 5 -51.33 -17.16 12.42
CA GLN A 5 -51.53 -15.77 12.76
C GLN A 5 -50.36 -14.94 12.24
N ARG A 6 -50.74 -13.82 11.63
CA ARG A 6 -49.88 -12.69 11.27
C ARG A 6 -49.24 -12.12 12.54
N LEU A 7 -47.99 -12.48 12.82
CA LEU A 7 -47.18 -11.78 13.83
C LEU A 7 -46.40 -10.69 13.10
N ALA A 8 -46.98 -9.50 13.03
CA ALA A 8 -46.19 -8.30 12.80
C ALA A 8 -45.37 -8.06 14.07
N ALA A 9 -44.05 -8.24 13.98
CA ALA A 9 -43.15 -7.84 15.05
C ALA A 9 -43.28 -6.32 15.26
N PRO A 10 -43.45 -5.83 16.50
CA PRO A 10 -43.37 -4.41 16.73
C PRO A 10 -41.96 -3.96 16.37
N ALA A 11 -41.84 -3.05 15.42
CA ALA A 11 -40.61 -2.31 15.20
C ALA A 11 -40.26 -1.67 16.54
N SER A 12 -39.20 -2.17 17.17
CA SER A 12 -38.66 -1.58 18.38
C SER A 12 -38.01 -0.27 17.95
N GLY A 13 -38.81 0.78 17.89
CA GLY A 13 -38.34 2.16 17.93
C GLY A 13 -37.65 2.38 19.25
N HIS A 14 -36.41 1.89 19.38
CA HIS A 14 -35.47 2.52 20.27
C HIS A 14 -35.25 3.90 19.66
N GLY A 15 -35.92 4.90 20.24
CA GLY A 15 -35.60 6.28 19.98
C GLY A 15 -34.09 6.39 20.01
N ALA A 16 -33.50 6.82 18.91
CA ALA A 16 -32.12 7.24 18.89
C ALA A 16 -32.02 8.26 20.04
N ALA A 17 -31.39 7.86 21.14
CA ALA A 17 -30.79 8.85 22.00
C ALA A 17 -29.97 9.70 21.04
N GLU A 18 -30.30 10.98 20.92
CA GLU A 18 -29.51 11.93 20.15
C GLU A 18 -28.11 11.87 20.78
N LEU A 19 -27.20 11.08 20.18
CA LEU A 19 -25.89 10.75 20.73
C LEU A 19 -24.97 11.97 20.81
N GLY A 20 -25.48 13.17 20.49
CA GLY A 20 -24.71 14.39 20.29
C GLY A 20 -23.70 14.22 19.15
N ASP A 21 -22.71 15.10 19.14
CA ASP A 21 -21.54 14.94 18.27
C ASP A 21 -20.68 13.81 18.82
N LEU A 22 -20.69 12.68 18.12
CA LEU A 22 -19.80 11.56 18.42
C LEU A 22 -18.35 11.96 18.12
N PRO A 23 -17.37 11.51 18.92
CA PRO A 23 -15.98 11.81 18.65
C PRO A 23 -15.53 11.16 17.33
N GLU A 24 -14.94 11.97 16.44
CA GLU A 24 -14.33 11.49 15.20
C GLU A 24 -12.81 11.41 15.32
N TRP A 25 -12.20 10.56 14.50
CA TRP A 25 -10.74 10.51 14.39
C TRP A 25 -10.21 11.78 13.73
N ASN A 26 -9.19 12.38 14.34
CA ASN A 26 -8.43 13.44 13.69
C ASN A 26 -7.44 12.82 12.70
N LEU A 27 -7.66 13.06 11.40
CA LEU A 27 -6.81 12.54 10.31
C LEU A 27 -5.90 13.61 9.70
N ALA A 28 -5.83 14.80 10.29
CA ALA A 28 -5.08 15.94 9.75
C ALA A 28 -3.56 15.67 9.66
N ASP A 29 -3.02 14.74 10.47
CA ASP A 29 -1.63 14.30 10.37
C ASP A 29 -1.34 13.56 9.05
N LEU A 30 -2.37 12.95 8.44
CA LEU A 30 -2.27 12.30 7.13
C LEU A 30 -2.61 13.28 6.01
N TYR A 31 -3.81 13.86 6.03
CA TYR A 31 -4.27 14.83 5.05
C TYR A 31 -5.30 15.77 5.69
N SER A 32 -5.31 17.04 5.30
CA SER A 32 -6.20 18.05 5.86
C SER A 32 -7.69 17.82 5.56
N GLY A 33 -8.01 16.98 4.57
CA GLY A 33 -9.37 16.64 4.20
C GLY A 33 -9.46 15.87 2.88
N MET A 34 -10.66 15.41 2.52
CA MET A 34 -10.89 14.61 1.30
C MET A 34 -10.56 15.38 0.01
N GLU A 35 -10.70 16.71 0.05
CA GLU A 35 -10.41 17.60 -1.08
C GLU A 35 -9.02 18.24 -1.00
N ALA A 36 -8.18 17.79 -0.06
CA ALA A 36 -6.87 18.34 0.19
C ALA A 36 -6.00 18.31 -1.09
N PRO A 37 -5.37 19.44 -1.48
CA PRO A 37 -4.52 19.50 -2.65
C PRO A 37 -3.31 18.56 -2.55
N GLU A 38 -2.78 18.36 -1.34
CA GLU A 38 -1.71 17.41 -1.07
C GLU A 38 -2.12 15.96 -1.34
N LEU A 39 -3.36 15.55 -1.05
CA LEU A 39 -3.85 14.19 -1.34
C LEU A 39 -3.91 13.94 -2.85
N LYS A 40 -4.48 14.90 -3.60
CA LYS A 40 -4.57 14.81 -5.07
C LYS A 40 -3.18 14.74 -5.72
N ARG A 41 -2.24 15.55 -5.21
CA ARG A 41 -0.84 15.53 -5.65
C ARG A 41 -0.18 14.18 -5.37
N ASP A 42 -0.37 13.65 -4.17
CA ASP A 42 0.29 12.42 -3.73
C ASP A 42 -0.25 11.19 -4.49
N ILE A 43 -1.55 11.14 -4.77
CA ILE A 43 -2.16 10.12 -5.65
C ILE A 43 -1.54 10.16 -7.06
N ALA A 44 -1.40 11.35 -7.64
CA ALA A 44 -0.79 11.49 -8.96
C ALA A 44 0.70 11.14 -8.95
N LYS A 45 1.41 11.52 -7.87
CA LYS A 45 2.82 11.21 -7.66
C LYS A 45 3.05 9.71 -7.55
N ALA A 46 2.29 8.99 -6.73
CA ALA A 46 2.41 7.54 -6.58
C ALA A 46 2.25 6.81 -7.92
N ALA A 47 1.26 7.19 -8.73
CA ALA A 47 1.06 6.60 -10.06
C ALA A 47 2.25 6.88 -11.01
N SER A 48 2.70 8.13 -11.09
CA SER A 48 3.82 8.50 -11.95
C SER A 48 5.13 7.85 -11.53
N ASP A 49 5.41 7.83 -10.23
CA ASP A 49 6.65 7.30 -9.68
C ASP A 49 6.71 5.78 -9.78
N ALA A 50 5.58 5.07 -9.62
CA ALA A 50 5.55 3.62 -9.78
C ALA A 50 5.90 3.20 -11.23
N ILE A 51 5.36 3.92 -12.22
CA ILE A 51 5.72 3.70 -13.65
C ILE A 51 7.21 4.01 -13.89
N ALA A 52 7.71 5.11 -13.33
CA ALA A 52 9.12 5.49 -13.47
C ALA A 52 10.05 4.46 -12.81
N PHE A 53 9.65 3.94 -11.65
CA PHE A 53 10.36 2.91 -10.92
C PHE A 53 10.43 1.62 -11.72
N GLU A 54 9.30 1.14 -12.26
CA GLU A 54 9.28 -0.03 -13.14
C GLU A 54 10.19 0.17 -14.35
N THR A 55 10.06 1.31 -15.02
CA THR A 55 10.86 1.64 -16.21
C THR A 55 12.36 1.65 -15.92
N ARG A 56 12.76 2.10 -14.73
CA ARG A 56 14.17 2.21 -14.34
C ARG A 56 14.78 0.87 -13.96
N TRP A 57 14.04 0.02 -13.26
CA TRP A 57 14.61 -1.11 -12.51
C TRP A 57 14.24 -2.49 -13.05
N LYS A 58 13.10 -2.62 -13.75
CA LYS A 58 12.64 -3.92 -14.26
C LYS A 58 13.63 -4.54 -15.23
N GLY A 59 13.96 -5.79 -15.01
CA GLY A 59 14.94 -6.56 -15.77
C GLY A 59 16.41 -6.18 -15.50
N THR A 60 16.68 -5.29 -14.54
CA THR A 60 18.05 -4.78 -14.30
C THR A 60 18.67 -5.30 -13.00
N LEU A 61 17.89 -5.82 -12.06
CA LEU A 61 18.34 -6.07 -10.68
C LEU A 61 19.48 -7.09 -10.58
N ALA A 62 19.46 -8.14 -11.39
CA ALA A 62 20.55 -9.13 -11.43
C ALA A 62 21.88 -8.50 -11.90
N ALA A 63 21.81 -7.60 -12.89
CA ALA A 63 22.99 -6.89 -13.37
C ALA A 63 23.51 -5.89 -12.34
N GLU A 64 22.63 -5.23 -11.59
CA GLU A 64 23.00 -4.35 -10.48
C GLU A 64 23.63 -5.14 -9.32
N ALA A 65 23.10 -6.30 -8.96
CA ALA A 65 23.72 -7.20 -7.97
C ALA A 65 25.16 -7.60 -8.37
N GLY A 66 25.37 -7.94 -9.64
CA GLY A 66 26.67 -8.33 -10.18
C GLY A 66 27.73 -7.22 -10.16
N ARG A 67 27.33 -5.95 -9.99
CA ARG A 67 28.24 -4.80 -9.89
C ARG A 67 28.75 -4.57 -8.46
N GLY A 68 28.29 -5.34 -7.47
CA GLY A 68 28.71 -5.20 -6.07
C GLY A 68 28.49 -3.78 -5.55
N GLY A 69 29.52 -3.18 -4.94
CA GLY A 69 29.43 -1.83 -4.37
C GLY A 69 29.30 -0.69 -5.40
N ALA A 70 29.44 -0.98 -6.70
CA ALA A 70 29.12 -0.05 -7.78
C ALA A 70 27.70 -0.25 -8.35
N GLY A 71 26.99 -1.28 -7.88
CA GLY A 71 25.58 -1.49 -8.18
C GLY A 71 24.70 -0.51 -7.42
N ARG A 72 23.42 -0.45 -7.82
CA ARG A 72 22.47 0.54 -7.28
C ARG A 72 21.23 -0.10 -6.65
N LEU A 73 21.38 -1.29 -6.08
CA LEU A 73 20.28 -1.97 -5.38
C LEU A 73 19.81 -1.22 -4.13
N GLY A 74 20.72 -0.56 -3.40
CA GLY A 74 20.33 0.30 -2.28
C GLY A 74 19.46 1.49 -2.71
N GLU A 75 19.79 2.13 -3.83
CA GLU A 75 18.99 3.22 -4.42
C GLU A 75 17.61 2.72 -4.84
N ALA A 76 17.55 1.54 -5.48
CA ALA A 76 16.30 0.91 -5.86
C ALA A 76 15.40 0.63 -4.64
N LEU A 77 15.98 0.07 -3.57
CA LEU A 77 15.21 -0.32 -2.39
C LEU A 77 14.74 0.90 -1.58
N GLN A 78 15.53 1.97 -1.49
CA GLN A 78 15.10 3.25 -0.91
C GLN A 78 13.94 3.88 -1.69
N THR A 79 13.99 3.81 -3.02
CA THR A 79 12.92 4.34 -3.87
C THR A 79 11.65 3.50 -3.72
N TYR A 80 11.79 2.18 -3.63
CA TYR A 80 10.70 1.25 -3.38
C TYR A 80 10.03 1.52 -2.02
N GLU A 81 10.82 1.66 -0.95
CA GLU A 81 10.32 2.02 0.40
C GLU A 81 9.53 3.33 0.38
N ALA A 82 10.08 4.39 -0.23
CA ALA A 82 9.40 5.68 -0.30
C ALA A 82 8.06 5.61 -1.07
N LEU A 83 7.96 4.74 -2.08
CA LEU A 83 6.73 4.48 -2.82
C LEU A 83 5.69 3.73 -1.97
N GLU A 84 6.10 2.65 -1.30
CA GLU A 84 5.24 1.88 -0.39
C GLU A 84 4.74 2.75 0.78
N GLU A 85 5.58 3.61 1.35
CA GLU A 85 5.17 4.57 2.39
C GLU A 85 4.13 5.57 1.88
N LEU A 86 4.33 6.11 0.67
CA LEU A 86 3.39 7.06 0.06
C LEU A 86 2.04 6.39 -0.22
N ILE A 87 2.05 5.20 -0.83
CA ILE A 87 0.84 4.41 -1.10
C ILE A 87 0.15 4.05 0.20
N GLY A 88 0.90 3.57 1.20
CA GLY A 88 0.39 3.21 2.51
C GLY A 88 -0.30 4.37 3.22
N ARG A 89 0.28 5.57 3.18
CA ARG A 89 -0.34 6.80 3.70
C ARG A 89 -1.67 7.13 3.02
N ILE A 90 -1.70 7.09 1.68
CA ILE A 90 -2.90 7.39 0.87
C ILE A 90 -4.02 6.39 1.18
N VAL A 91 -3.72 5.08 1.11
CA VAL A 91 -4.70 4.01 1.35
C VAL A 91 -5.20 4.04 2.79
N SER A 92 -4.30 4.25 3.76
CA SER A 92 -4.68 4.37 5.17
C SER A 92 -5.65 5.53 5.37
N TYR A 93 -5.34 6.72 4.85
CA TYR A 93 -6.25 7.86 4.98
C TYR A 93 -7.64 7.57 4.39
N ALA A 94 -7.71 7.07 3.15
CA ALA A 94 -8.99 6.78 2.51
C ALA A 94 -9.79 5.70 3.27
N GLY A 95 -9.11 4.66 3.77
CA GLY A 95 -9.73 3.60 4.57
C GLY A 95 -10.27 4.12 5.90
N LEU A 96 -9.52 4.96 6.61
CA LEU A 96 -9.94 5.55 7.89
C LEU A 96 -11.12 6.52 7.69
N VAL A 97 -11.09 7.34 6.63
CA VAL A 97 -12.23 8.23 6.27
C VAL A 97 -13.48 7.41 6.03
N TYR A 98 -13.39 6.35 5.21
CA TYR A 98 -14.51 5.46 4.90
C TYR A 98 -15.05 4.75 6.15
N ALA A 99 -14.17 4.22 6.99
CA ALA A 99 -14.54 3.54 8.23
C ALA A 99 -15.30 4.44 9.21
N GLY A 100 -15.06 5.76 9.18
CA GLY A 100 -15.78 6.71 10.03
C GLY A 100 -17.28 6.83 9.70
N ASN A 101 -17.68 6.61 8.44
CA ASN A 101 -19.09 6.51 8.05
C ASN A 101 -19.24 5.81 6.69
N THR A 102 -19.49 4.50 6.71
CA THR A 102 -19.56 3.68 5.49
C THR A 102 -20.84 3.87 4.68
N ALA A 103 -21.85 4.57 5.23
CA ALA A 103 -23.08 4.91 4.52
C ALA A 103 -22.98 6.23 3.75
N ASP A 104 -21.91 7.01 3.97
CA ASP A 104 -21.67 8.27 3.27
C ASP A 104 -21.18 8.00 1.83
N PRO A 105 -21.93 8.43 0.79
CA PRO A 105 -21.57 8.16 -0.60
C PRO A 105 -20.31 8.91 -1.05
N GLN A 106 -19.97 10.07 -0.47
CA GLN A 106 -18.74 10.79 -0.82
C GLN A 106 -17.52 10.06 -0.29
N ARG A 107 -17.59 9.56 0.95
CA ARG A 107 -16.51 8.77 1.56
C ARG A 107 -16.31 7.44 0.81
N ALA A 108 -17.40 6.76 0.46
CA ALA A 108 -17.35 5.54 -0.34
C ALA A 108 -16.72 5.77 -1.73
N LYS A 109 -17.06 6.88 -2.39
CA LYS A 109 -16.47 7.26 -3.67
C LYS A 109 -14.96 7.49 -3.56
N LEU A 110 -14.51 8.30 -2.58
CA LEU A 110 -13.08 8.55 -2.38
C LEU A 110 -12.32 7.24 -2.16
N TYR A 111 -12.86 6.36 -1.31
CA TYR A 111 -12.24 5.06 -1.04
C TYR A 111 -12.12 4.21 -2.30
N GLY A 112 -13.18 4.10 -3.10
CA GLY A 112 -13.16 3.39 -4.39
C GLY A 112 -12.12 3.94 -5.36
N ASP A 113 -12.12 5.27 -5.57
CA ASP A 113 -11.18 5.94 -6.47
C ASP A 113 -9.71 5.73 -6.04
N VAL A 114 -9.45 5.77 -4.73
CA VAL A 114 -8.11 5.52 -4.16
C VAL A 114 -7.71 4.05 -4.32
N GLN A 115 -8.61 3.11 -4.04
CA GLN A 115 -8.33 1.67 -4.19
C GLN A 115 -7.97 1.32 -5.64
N GLU A 116 -8.73 1.82 -6.62
CA GLU A 116 -8.43 1.63 -8.05
C GLU A 116 -7.02 2.12 -8.38
N LYS A 117 -6.74 3.40 -8.10
CA LYS A 117 -5.46 4.01 -8.46
C LYS A 117 -4.26 3.42 -7.75
N MET A 118 -4.40 3.06 -6.48
CA MET A 118 -3.30 2.47 -5.70
C MET A 118 -3.08 1.01 -6.06
N THR A 119 -4.11 0.28 -6.47
CA THR A 119 -3.96 -1.07 -7.04
C THR A 119 -3.17 -1.01 -8.34
N ASP A 120 -3.53 -0.09 -9.25
CA ASP A 120 -2.80 0.12 -10.51
C ASP A 120 -1.33 0.50 -10.26
N ALA A 121 -1.08 1.44 -9.35
CA ALA A 121 0.28 1.83 -8.98
C ALA A 121 1.08 0.65 -8.39
N SER A 122 0.49 -0.13 -7.49
CA SER A 122 1.16 -1.26 -6.85
C SER A 122 1.50 -2.39 -7.84
N ALA A 123 0.69 -2.56 -8.90
CA ALA A 123 0.97 -3.54 -9.95
C ALA A 123 2.32 -3.29 -10.64
N HIS A 124 2.71 -2.03 -10.80
CA HIS A 124 4.02 -1.63 -11.36
C HIS A 124 5.20 -1.95 -10.43
N LEU A 125 4.96 -2.27 -9.16
CA LEU A 125 6.02 -2.56 -8.18
C LEU A 125 6.25 -4.07 -7.98
N LEU A 126 5.29 -4.92 -8.38
CA LEU A 126 5.33 -6.38 -8.15
C LEU A 126 6.61 -7.05 -8.66
N PHE A 127 7.14 -6.59 -9.80
CA PHE A 127 8.35 -7.18 -10.39
C PHE A 127 9.55 -7.11 -9.44
N PHE A 128 9.62 -6.11 -8.55
CA PHE A 128 10.82 -5.83 -7.78
C PHE A 128 11.13 -6.97 -6.80
N ALA A 129 10.13 -7.37 -6.01
CA ALA A 129 10.23 -8.51 -5.11
C ALA A 129 10.49 -9.82 -5.87
N LEU A 130 9.80 -10.03 -6.99
CA LEU A 130 9.94 -11.23 -7.82
C LEU A 130 11.35 -11.35 -8.42
N GLU A 131 11.86 -10.29 -9.02
CA GLU A 131 13.20 -10.27 -9.61
C GLU A 131 14.29 -10.42 -8.57
N LEU A 132 14.15 -9.79 -7.39
CA LEU A 132 15.09 -10.02 -6.28
C LEU A 132 15.12 -11.49 -5.86
N ASN A 133 13.99 -12.19 -5.88
CA ASN A 133 13.93 -13.62 -5.56
C ASN A 133 14.53 -14.53 -6.65
N LEU A 134 14.62 -14.06 -7.89
CA LEU A 134 15.29 -14.79 -8.98
C LEU A 134 16.82 -14.71 -8.92
N ILE A 135 17.40 -13.70 -8.25
CA ILE A 135 18.87 -13.55 -8.16
C ILE A 135 19.46 -14.70 -7.33
N ASP A 136 20.65 -15.19 -7.71
CA ASP A 136 21.38 -16.22 -6.95
C ASP A 136 21.71 -15.76 -5.52
N ASP A 137 21.62 -16.67 -4.54
CA ASP A 137 21.88 -16.36 -3.12
C ASP A 137 23.28 -15.76 -2.91
N ALA A 138 24.29 -16.31 -3.59
CA ALA A 138 25.66 -15.80 -3.50
C ALA A 138 25.79 -14.36 -4.04
N ALA A 139 25.03 -14.00 -5.08
CA ALA A 139 25.04 -12.66 -5.64
C ALA A 139 24.32 -11.66 -4.72
N ILE A 140 23.19 -12.05 -4.11
CA ILE A 140 22.49 -11.25 -3.10
C ILE A 140 23.40 -11.01 -1.88
N GLU A 141 24.02 -12.04 -1.33
CA GLU A 141 24.90 -11.91 -0.17
C GLU A 141 26.12 -11.02 -0.46
N SER A 142 26.72 -11.17 -1.64
CA SER A 142 27.80 -10.30 -2.09
C SER A 142 27.35 -8.85 -2.21
N ALA A 143 26.18 -8.59 -2.81
CA ALA A 143 25.62 -7.25 -2.94
C ALA A 143 25.30 -6.63 -1.58
N LEU A 144 24.68 -7.38 -0.66
CA LEU A 144 24.39 -6.94 0.71
C LEU A 144 25.65 -6.58 1.49
N ALA A 145 26.77 -7.25 1.23
CA ALA A 145 28.05 -6.93 1.86
C ALA A 145 28.75 -5.72 1.22
N ALA A 146 28.58 -5.53 -0.09
CA ALA A 146 29.32 -4.53 -0.86
C ALA A 146 28.63 -3.16 -0.95
N ASP A 147 27.29 -3.13 -0.98
CA ASP A 147 26.48 -1.90 -0.97
C ASP A 147 25.92 -1.68 0.44
N LYS A 148 26.39 -0.63 1.13
CA LYS A 148 25.94 -0.30 2.48
C LYS A 148 24.46 0.09 2.55
N ALA A 149 23.95 0.76 1.51
CA ALA A 149 22.55 1.16 1.47
C ALA A 149 21.67 -0.08 1.30
N PHE A 150 22.04 -1.01 0.40
CA PHE A 150 21.34 -2.28 0.29
C PHE A 150 21.47 -3.15 1.56
N GLY A 151 22.67 -3.18 2.16
CA GLY A 151 22.94 -3.90 3.40
C GLY A 151 22.14 -3.41 4.61
N HIS A 152 21.72 -2.14 4.64
CA HIS A 152 20.81 -1.61 5.67
C HIS A 152 19.49 -2.39 5.70
N TYR A 153 18.98 -2.78 4.53
CA TYR A 153 17.73 -3.51 4.36
C TYR A 153 17.88 -5.03 4.41
N ARG A 154 19.04 -5.55 4.85
CA ARG A 154 19.29 -7.00 4.95
C ARG A 154 18.13 -7.77 5.62
N PRO A 155 17.52 -7.33 6.74
CA PRO A 155 16.41 -8.08 7.34
C PRO A 155 15.23 -8.27 6.38
N TRP A 156 14.85 -7.21 5.65
CA TRP A 156 13.76 -7.26 4.68
C TRP A 156 14.12 -8.14 3.48
N VAL A 157 15.35 -7.99 2.94
CA VAL A 157 15.82 -8.81 1.81
C VAL A 157 15.80 -10.29 2.19
N LEU A 158 16.34 -10.65 3.35
CA LEU A 158 16.36 -12.05 3.79
C LEU A 158 14.96 -12.62 4.08
N ASP A 159 14.03 -11.78 4.54
CA ASP A 159 12.64 -12.21 4.73
C ASP A 159 11.97 -12.49 3.40
N LEU A 160 12.08 -11.57 2.43
CA LEU A 160 11.60 -11.76 1.06
C LEU A 160 12.14 -13.05 0.42
N ARG A 161 13.41 -13.38 0.68
CA ARG A 161 14.06 -14.59 0.14
C ARG A 161 13.46 -15.90 0.67
N LYS A 162 12.77 -15.90 1.81
CA LYS A 162 12.08 -17.09 2.33
C LYS A 162 10.92 -17.53 1.45
N ASP A 163 10.35 -16.60 0.69
CA ASP A 163 9.23 -16.88 -0.22
C ASP A 163 9.68 -17.45 -1.57
N LYS A 164 10.97 -17.36 -1.90
CA LYS A 164 11.55 -17.85 -3.17
C LYS A 164 11.11 -19.27 -3.56
N PRO A 165 11.03 -20.28 -2.65
CA PRO A 165 10.60 -21.64 -3.02
C PRO A 165 9.13 -21.76 -3.42
N TYR A 166 8.32 -20.74 -3.17
CA TYR A 166 6.86 -20.75 -3.34
C TYR A 166 6.38 -19.74 -4.40
N GLN A 167 7.29 -18.96 -4.98
CA GLN A 167 6.98 -18.06 -6.09
C GLN A 167 7.14 -18.80 -7.41
N LEU A 168 6.10 -18.70 -8.26
CA LEU A 168 6.03 -19.31 -9.59
C LEU A 168 6.85 -18.56 -10.63
#